data_AF-A0A7C1EMD5-F1
#
_entry.id   AF-A0A7C1EMD5-F1
#
_cell.length_a   1.000
_cell.length_b   1.000
_cell.length_c   1.000
_cell.angle_alpha   90.00
_cell.angle_beta   90.00
_cell.angle_gamma   90.00
#
_symmetry.space_group_name_H-M   'P 1'
#
loop_
_entity.id
_entity.type
_entity.pdbx_description
1 polymer ?
#
loop_
_entity_poly.entity_id
_entity_poly.type
_entity_poly.pdbx_seq_one_letter_code
_entity_poly.pdbx_strand_id
1 'polypeptide(L)'
;MSEIIRLFVVIVFLTIGLAAHFLVIAALFPARTAKTRRLLSSAPGRSFGVGLVNFVFFAVVALVLFSLAENTGPFIRGVLTIPALVITAFLLIMLAFGLNAAAGLVGERIFPELPSWKQSLWGTVCLSLGCAVPFAGWFLLLPYAGFIGVGAFILGFFQRDAVP
;
A
#
# COMPACT_ATOMS: atom_id res chain seq x y z
N MET A 1 -7.44 30.41 2.65
CA MET A 1 -6.45 29.79 1.73
C MET A 1 -7.20 29.32 0.50
N SER A 2 -6.67 29.49 -0.71
CA SER A 2 -7.28 28.86 -1.88
C SER A 2 -7.20 27.33 -1.76
N GLU A 3 -8.18 26.61 -2.31
CA GLU A 3 -8.22 25.13 -2.27
C GLU A 3 -6.95 24.50 -2.84
N ILE A 4 -6.32 25.17 -3.81
CA ILE A 4 -5.04 24.76 -4.40
C ILE A 4 -3.92 24.76 -3.35
N ILE A 5 -3.81 25.82 -2.54
CA ILE A 5 -2.80 25.90 -1.48
C ILE A 5 -3.05 24.81 -0.44
N ARG A 6 -4.32 24.57 -0.07
CA ARG A 6 -4.69 23.51 0.88
C ARG A 6 -4.24 22.13 0.39
N LEU A 7 -4.56 21.81 -0.86
CA LEU A 7 -4.22 20.52 -1.48
C LEU A 7 -2.71 20.35 -1.62
N PHE A 8 -1.99 21.40 -2.02
CA PHE A 8 -0.54 21.40 -2.07
C PHE A 8 0.09 21.09 -0.70
N VAL A 9 -0.37 21.76 0.35
CA VAL A 9 0.10 21.53 1.73
C VAL A 9 -0.17 20.09 2.17
N VAL A 10 -1.36 19.56 1.89
CA VAL A 10 -1.71 18.16 2.20
C VAL A 10 -0.78 17.18 1.50
N ILE A 11 -0.49 17.38 0.21
CA ILE A 11 0.42 16.49 -0.53
C ILE A 11 1.84 16.51 0.07
N VAL A 12 2.34 17.68 0.44
CA VAL A 12 3.68 17.81 1.04
C VAL A 12 3.74 17.06 2.37
N PHE A 13 2.79 17.31 3.28
CA PHE A 13 2.77 16.62 4.57
C PHE A 13 2.54 15.12 4.44
N LEU A 14 1.67 14.70 3.51
CA LEU A 14 1.43 13.29 3.23
C LEU A 14 2.69 12.60 2.70
N THR A 15 3.42 13.26 1.79
CA THR A 15 4.67 12.71 1.23
C THR A 15 5.72 12.54 2.31
N ILE A 16 5.90 13.54 3.19
CA ILE A 16 6.84 13.45 4.32
C ILE A 16 6.42 12.33 5.28
N GLY A 17 5.13 12.26 5.62
CA GLY A 17 4.58 11.23 6.51
C GLY A 17 4.74 9.82 5.95
N LEU A 18 4.46 9.62 4.65
CA LEU A 18 4.65 8.35 3.95
C LEU A 18 6.13 7.96 3.90
N ALA A 19 7.01 8.91 3.61
CA ALA A 19 8.44 8.65 3.54
C ALA A 19 9.00 8.21 4.90
N ALA A 20 8.61 8.90 5.99
CA ALA A 20 8.96 8.49 7.35
C ALA A 20 8.38 7.11 7.68
N HIS A 21 7.11 6.87 7.37
CA HIS A 21 6.44 5.60 7.61
C HIS A 21 7.12 4.43 6.89
N PHE A 22 7.46 4.60 5.61
CA PHE A 22 8.14 3.59 4.80
C PHE A 22 9.57 3.31 5.29
N LEU A 23 10.30 4.32 5.74
CA LEU A 23 11.60 4.13 6.39
C LEU A 23 11.47 3.30 7.68
N VAL A 24 10.46 3.59 8.51
CA VAL A 24 10.21 2.80 9.74
C VAL A 24 9.81 1.37 9.42
N ILE A 25 8.93 1.14 8.44
CA ILE A 25 8.55 -0.21 8.00
C ILE A 25 9.77 -0.98 7.49
N ALA A 26 10.60 -0.35 6.66
CA ALA A 26 11.83 -0.95 6.15
C ALA A 26 12.83 -1.30 7.25
N ALA A 27 12.93 -0.46 8.29
CA ALA A 27 13.80 -0.69 9.45
C ALA A 27 13.29 -1.80 10.37
N LEU A 28 11.97 -1.83 10.68
CA LEU A 28 11.39 -2.82 11.59
C LEU A 28 11.19 -4.19 10.95
N PHE A 29 10.91 -4.24 9.65
CA PHE A 29 10.57 -5.47 8.93
C PHE A 29 11.40 -5.66 7.65
N PRO A 30 12.75 -5.69 7.73
CA PRO A 30 13.63 -5.71 6.55
C PRO A 30 13.44 -6.97 5.69
N ALA A 31 13.24 -8.14 6.30
CA ALA A 31 13.03 -9.39 5.57
C ALA A 31 11.73 -9.36 4.73
N ARG A 32 10.63 -8.85 5.33
CA ARG A 32 9.32 -8.80 4.67
C ARG A 32 9.29 -7.78 3.53
N THR A 33 9.91 -6.62 3.74
CA THR A 33 10.00 -5.58 2.72
C THR A 33 10.88 -6.01 1.54
N ALA A 34 12.03 -6.62 1.80
CA ALA A 34 12.90 -7.16 0.77
C ALA A 34 12.22 -8.27 -0.06
N LYS A 35 11.51 -9.20 0.61
CA LYS A 35 10.77 -10.28 -0.06
C LYS A 35 9.64 -9.75 -0.95
N THR A 36 8.85 -8.81 -0.43
CA THR A 36 7.76 -8.17 -1.18
C THR A 36 8.31 -7.47 -2.42
N ARG A 37 9.43 -6.74 -2.30
CA ARG A 37 10.08 -6.05 -3.42
C ARG A 37 10.60 -7.02 -4.50
N ARG A 38 11.21 -8.14 -4.11
CA ARG A 38 11.67 -9.19 -5.04
C ARG A 38 10.51 -9.81 -5.81
N LEU A 39 9.36 -9.99 -5.18
CA LEU A 39 8.18 -10.55 -5.85
C LEU A 39 7.52 -9.56 -6.80
N LEU A 40 7.53 -8.27 -6.42
CA LEU A 40 7.05 -7.19 -7.27
C LEU A 40 7.85 -7.09 -8.58
N SER A 41 9.16 -7.34 -8.54
CA SER A 41 10.02 -7.32 -9.73
C SER A 41 9.93 -8.60 -10.57
N SER A 42 9.75 -9.77 -9.95
CA SER A 42 9.78 -11.06 -10.65
C SER A 42 8.44 -11.51 -11.23
N ALA A 43 7.32 -11.13 -10.62
CA ALA A 43 5.99 -11.57 -11.06
C ALA A 43 4.94 -10.44 -10.99
N PRO A 44 5.13 -9.33 -11.74
CA PRO A 44 4.27 -8.16 -11.64
C PRO A 44 2.81 -8.43 -12.04
N GLY A 45 2.57 -9.17 -13.14
CA GLY A 45 1.22 -9.46 -13.62
C GLY A 45 0.44 -10.38 -12.66
N ARG A 46 1.09 -11.43 -12.15
CA ARG A 46 0.48 -12.33 -11.15
C ARG A 46 0.20 -11.59 -9.84
N SER A 47 1.13 -10.76 -9.39
CA SER A 47 0.95 -9.93 -8.20
C SER A 47 -0.22 -8.97 -8.38
N PHE A 48 -0.32 -8.28 -9.53
CA PHE A 48 -1.46 -7.41 -9.81
C PHE A 48 -2.80 -8.15 -9.74
N GLY A 49 -2.93 -9.31 -10.39
CA GLY A 49 -4.17 -10.10 -10.35
C GLY A 49 -4.53 -10.57 -8.94
N VAL A 50 -3.56 -11.09 -8.18
CA VAL A 50 -3.77 -11.53 -6.80
C VAL A 50 -4.18 -10.35 -5.92
N GLY A 51 -3.49 -9.21 -6.04
CA GLY A 51 -3.80 -8.03 -5.25
C GLY A 51 -5.16 -7.44 -5.58
N LEU A 52 -5.50 -7.31 -6.87
CA LEU A 52 -6.79 -6.80 -7.32
C LEU A 52 -7.94 -7.64 -6.77
N VAL A 53 -7.92 -8.96 -6.99
CA VAL A 53 -9.02 -9.84 -6.57
C VAL A 53 -9.17 -9.85 -5.06
N ASN A 54 -8.08 -10.04 -4.31
CA ASN A 54 -8.15 -10.11 -2.86
C ASN A 54 -8.52 -8.76 -2.23
N PHE A 55 -7.90 -7.67 -2.68
CA PHE A 55 -8.19 -6.34 -2.12
C PHE A 55 -9.64 -5.94 -2.38
N VAL A 56 -10.14 -6.13 -3.61
CA VAL A 56 -11.53 -5.82 -3.94
C VAL A 56 -12.49 -6.72 -3.16
N PHE A 57 -12.24 -8.02 -3.07
CA PHE A 57 -13.07 -8.95 -2.31
C PHE A 57 -13.19 -8.54 -0.83
N PHE A 58 -12.07 -8.36 -0.15
CA PHE A 58 -12.06 -7.99 1.26
C PHE A 58 -12.59 -6.56 1.48
N ALA A 59 -12.33 -5.63 0.57
CA ALA A 59 -12.88 -4.28 0.66
C ALA A 59 -14.41 -4.29 0.54
N VAL A 60 -14.97 -5.04 -0.40
CA VAL A 60 -16.43 -5.21 -0.54
C VAL A 60 -17.01 -5.86 0.72
N VAL A 61 -16.38 -6.92 1.24
CA VAL A 61 -16.84 -7.56 2.49
C VAL A 61 -16.83 -6.56 3.65
N ALA A 62 -15.76 -5.78 3.82
CA ALA A 62 -15.68 -4.76 4.87
C ALA A 62 -16.77 -3.69 4.71
N LEU A 63 -16.99 -3.19 3.49
CA LEU A 63 -18.03 -2.20 3.19
C LEU A 63 -19.43 -2.74 3.47
N VAL A 64 -19.71 -3.98 3.09
CA VAL A 64 -21.00 -4.63 3.38
C VAL A 64 -21.19 -4.79 4.88
N LEU A 65 -20.16 -5.21 5.63
CA LEU A 65 -20.25 -5.33 7.08
C LEU A 65 -20.49 -3.97 7.77
N PHE A 66 -19.82 -2.90 7.34
CA PHE A 66 -20.08 -1.55 7.85
C PHE A 66 -21.50 -1.10 7.52
N SER A 67 -21.95 -1.31 6.29
CA SER A 67 -23.29 -0.96 5.86
C SER A 67 -24.36 -1.70 6.66
N LEU A 68 -24.20 -3.00 6.92
CA LEU A 68 -25.12 -3.76 7.78
C LEU A 68 -25.06 -3.27 9.22
N ALA A 69 -23.86 -2.98 9.75
CA ALA A 69 -23.70 -2.50 11.12
C ALA A 69 -24.44 -1.18 11.38
N GLU A 70 -24.48 -0.28 10.39
CA GLU A 70 -25.20 1.00 10.49
C GLU A 70 -26.73 0.84 10.47
N ASN A 71 -27.24 -0.21 9.82
CA ASN A 71 -28.67 -0.45 9.65
C ASN A 71 -29.29 -1.38 10.72
N THR A 72 -28.51 -1.78 11.75
CA THR A 72 -28.96 -2.77 12.74
C THR A 72 -28.92 -2.20 14.17
N GLY A 73 -29.59 -2.88 15.11
CA GLY A 73 -29.63 -2.49 16.53
C GLY A 73 -28.24 -2.44 17.20
N PRO A 74 -28.12 -1.74 18.35
CA PRO A 74 -26.82 -1.38 18.96
C PRO A 74 -25.89 -2.57 19.25
N PHE A 75 -26.45 -3.70 19.67
CA PHE A 75 -25.67 -4.91 19.96
C PHE A 75 -25.08 -5.54 18.69
N ILE A 76 -25.90 -5.71 17.64
CA ILE A 76 -25.47 -6.31 16.37
C ILE A 76 -24.50 -5.39 15.64
N ARG A 77 -24.67 -4.06 15.77
CA ARG A 77 -23.70 -3.07 15.27
C ARG A 77 -22.30 -3.35 15.82
N GLY A 78 -22.14 -3.55 17.13
CA GLY A 78 -20.85 -3.86 17.74
C GLY A 78 -20.23 -5.15 17.18
N VAL A 79 -21.02 -6.22 17.10
CA VAL A 79 -20.58 -7.52 16.59
C VAL A 79 -20.13 -7.45 15.13
N LEU A 80 -20.79 -6.67 14.29
CA LEU A 80 -20.44 -6.52 12.87
C LEU A 80 -19.29 -5.54 12.63
N THR A 81 -19.17 -4.49 13.45
CA THR A 81 -18.13 -3.46 13.31
C THR A 81 -16.73 -4.02 13.60
N ILE A 82 -16.60 -4.92 14.57
CA ILE A 82 -15.29 -5.48 14.95
C ILE A 82 -14.62 -6.24 13.78
N PRO A 83 -15.27 -7.23 13.14
CA PRO A 83 -14.71 -7.88 11.96
C PRO A 83 -14.42 -6.91 10.81
N ALA A 84 -15.31 -5.93 10.57
CA ALA A 84 -15.11 -4.93 9.52
C ALA A 84 -13.82 -4.11 9.74
N LEU A 85 -13.58 -3.69 10.99
CA LEU A 85 -12.36 -2.99 11.39
C LEU A 85 -11.12 -3.88 11.24
N VAL A 86 -11.20 -5.15 11.63
CA VAL A 86 -10.08 -6.10 11.48
C VAL A 86 -9.72 -6.29 10.00
N ILE A 87 -10.71 -6.49 9.13
CA ILE A 87 -10.48 -6.61 7.68
C ILE A 87 -9.88 -5.32 7.12
N THR A 88 -10.39 -4.16 7.53
CA THR A 88 -9.88 -2.85 7.09
C THR A 88 -8.44 -2.64 7.55
N ALA A 89 -8.12 -2.92 8.80
CA ALA A 89 -6.77 -2.82 9.33
C ALA A 89 -5.81 -3.75 8.58
N PHE A 90 -6.24 -4.98 8.31
CA PHE A 90 -5.47 -5.94 7.53
C PHE A 90 -5.17 -5.40 6.12
N LEU A 91 -6.17 -4.87 5.42
CA LEU A 91 -5.99 -4.26 4.09
C LEU A 91 -5.03 -3.07 4.12
N LEU A 92 -5.12 -2.20 5.12
CA LEU A 92 -4.22 -1.05 5.28
C LEU A 92 -2.78 -1.48 5.52
N ILE A 93 -2.56 -2.52 6.33
CA ILE A 93 -1.21 -3.09 6.54
C ILE A 93 -0.65 -3.61 5.22
N MET A 94 -1.41 -4.43 4.50
CA MET A 94 -0.96 -4.97 3.21
C MET A 94 -0.65 -3.87 2.21
N LEU A 95 -1.48 -2.83 2.16
CA LEU A 95 -1.27 -1.67 1.29
C LEU A 95 -0.01 -0.90 1.69
N ALA A 96 0.24 -0.69 2.99
CA ALA A 96 1.44 0.00 3.47
C ALA A 96 2.72 -0.75 3.08
N PHE A 97 2.78 -2.07 3.30
CA PHE A 97 3.91 -2.90 2.87
C PHE A 97 4.07 -2.93 1.35
N GLY A 98 2.94 -3.04 0.63
CA GLY A 98 2.91 -3.05 -0.83
C GLY A 98 3.42 -1.75 -1.45
N LEU A 99 2.93 -0.61 -0.98
CA LEU A 99 3.36 0.71 -1.43
C LEU A 99 4.81 1.01 -1.04
N ASN A 100 5.25 0.59 0.14
CA ASN A 100 6.66 0.68 0.54
C ASN A 100 7.56 -0.10 -0.44
N ALA A 101 7.16 -1.31 -0.84
CA ALA A 101 7.92 -2.09 -1.81
C ALA A 101 7.92 -1.45 -3.21
N ALA A 102 6.79 -0.89 -3.65
CA ALA A 102 6.69 -0.15 -4.91
C ALA A 102 7.56 1.11 -4.90
N ALA A 103 7.52 1.91 -3.83
CA ALA A 103 8.35 3.09 -3.64
C ALA A 103 9.84 2.73 -3.66
N GLY A 104 10.24 1.66 -2.95
CA GLY A 104 11.61 1.16 -2.97
C GLY A 104 12.08 0.76 -4.37
N LEU A 105 11.24 0.07 -5.14
CA LEU A 105 11.55 -0.34 -6.51
C LEU A 105 11.63 0.85 -7.48
N VAL A 106 10.76 1.86 -7.33
CA VAL A 106 10.88 3.13 -8.06
C VAL A 106 12.21 3.81 -7.72
N GLY A 107 12.56 3.88 -6.43
CA GLY A 107 13.80 4.47 -5.95
C GLY A 107 15.06 3.82 -6.51
N GLU A 108 15.11 2.49 -6.57
CA GLU A 108 16.24 1.74 -7.16
C GLU A 108 16.34 1.90 -8.67
N ARG A 109 15.20 1.99 -9.37
CA ARG A 109 15.22 2.19 -10.82
C ARG A 109 15.65 3.59 -11.22
N ILE A 110 15.25 4.61 -10.47
CA ILE A 110 15.56 6.01 -10.78
C ILE A 110 16.94 6.41 -10.21
N PHE A 111 17.28 5.94 -9.01
CA PHE A 111 18.50 6.32 -8.29
C PHE A 111 19.31 5.10 -7.81
N PRO A 112 19.82 4.26 -8.73
CA PRO A 112 20.50 3.01 -8.37
C PRO A 112 21.76 3.21 -7.53
N GLU A 113 22.44 4.35 -7.68
CA GLU A 113 23.70 4.68 -7.00
C GLU A 113 23.53 5.08 -5.53
N LEU A 114 22.29 5.41 -5.11
CA LEU A 114 22.02 5.86 -3.74
C LEU A 114 21.93 4.68 -2.76
N PRO A 115 22.26 4.89 -1.47
CA PRO A 115 22.03 3.90 -0.43
C PRO A 115 20.53 3.62 -0.24
N SER A 116 20.18 2.40 0.20
CA SER A 116 18.80 1.87 0.26
C SER A 116 17.79 2.78 0.97
N TRP A 117 18.19 3.48 2.03
CA TRP A 117 17.29 4.40 2.74
C TRP A 117 17.00 5.67 1.92
N LYS A 118 17.98 6.20 1.18
CA LYS A 118 17.78 7.33 0.26
C LYS A 118 16.97 6.92 -0.96
N GLN A 119 17.17 5.70 -1.47
CA GLN A 119 16.32 5.14 -2.52
C GLN A 119 14.86 5.07 -2.07
N SER A 120 14.59 4.57 -0.86
CA SER A 120 13.23 4.52 -0.31
C SER A 120 12.63 5.93 -0.17
N LEU A 121 13.40 6.87 0.37
CA LEU A 121 12.98 8.27 0.52
C LEU A 121 12.59 8.90 -0.82
N TRP A 122 13.51 8.92 -1.79
CA TRP A 122 13.28 9.54 -3.10
C TRP A 122 12.26 8.76 -3.93
N GLY A 123 12.25 7.44 -3.84
CA GLY A 123 11.22 6.61 -4.46
C GLY A 123 9.83 6.92 -3.93
N THR A 124 9.69 7.20 -2.62
CA THR A 124 8.43 7.65 -2.02
C THR A 124 8.00 9.00 -2.54
N VAL A 125 8.94 9.95 -2.65
CA VAL A 125 8.67 11.29 -3.21
C VAL A 125 8.20 11.17 -4.66
N CYS A 126 8.95 10.45 -5.50
CA CYS A 126 8.60 10.25 -6.91
C CYS A 126 7.23 9.56 -7.08
N LEU A 127 6.97 8.50 -6.31
CA LEU A 127 5.70 7.79 -6.36
C LEU A 127 4.56 8.68 -5.88
N SER A 128 4.73 9.43 -4.79
CA SER A 128 3.68 10.31 -4.24
C SER A 128 3.34 11.44 -5.20
N LEU A 129 4.35 12.08 -5.79
CA LEU A 129 4.15 13.14 -6.79
C LEU A 129 3.54 12.60 -8.08
N GLY A 130 3.97 11.42 -8.54
CA GLY A 130 3.36 10.75 -9.69
C GLY A 130 1.89 10.41 -9.44
N CYS A 131 1.56 9.94 -8.23
CA CYS A 131 0.19 9.66 -7.81
C CYS A 131 -0.64 10.94 -7.66
N ALA A 132 -0.03 12.10 -7.41
CA ALA A 132 -0.74 13.36 -7.32
C ALA A 132 -1.20 13.92 -8.68
N VAL A 133 -0.70 13.39 -9.80
CA VAL A 133 -1.11 13.80 -11.14
C VAL A 133 -2.59 13.44 -11.36
N PRO A 134 -3.46 14.40 -11.73
CA PRO A 134 -4.88 14.12 -11.99
C PRO A 134 -5.06 13.06 -13.09
N PHE A 135 -6.11 12.25 -12.95
CA PHE A 135 -6.46 11.14 -13.83
C PHE A 135 -5.42 10.01 -13.88
N ALA A 136 -4.21 10.27 -14.41
CA ALA A 136 -3.16 9.27 -14.56
C ALA A 136 -2.62 8.78 -13.21
N GLY A 137 -2.36 9.68 -12.26
CA GLY A 137 -1.91 9.32 -10.92
C GLY A 137 -2.99 8.56 -10.15
N TRP A 138 -4.22 9.07 -10.16
CA TRP A 138 -5.31 8.55 -9.32
C TRP A 138 -5.92 7.24 -9.81
N PHE A 139 -6.10 7.07 -11.12
CA PHE A 139 -6.80 5.90 -11.68
C PHE A 139 -5.88 4.87 -12.32
N LEU A 140 -4.65 5.24 -12.69
CA LEU A 140 -3.68 4.29 -13.26
C LEU A 140 -2.58 3.99 -12.25
N LEU A 141 -1.76 4.97 -11.88
CA LEU A 141 -0.55 4.74 -11.10
C LEU A 141 -0.84 4.25 -9.68
N LEU A 142 -1.75 4.92 -8.95
CA LEU A 142 -2.06 4.58 -7.56
C LEU A 142 -2.72 3.20 -7.44
N PRO A 143 -3.75 2.85 -8.24
CA PRO A 143 -4.33 1.51 -8.20
C PRO A 143 -3.34 0.45 -8.66
N TYR A 144 -2.55 0.73 -9.71
CA TYR A 144 -1.51 -0.18 -10.17
C TYR A 144 -0.48 -0.48 -9.08
N ALA A 145 0.11 0.56 -8.46
CA ALA A 145 1.09 0.43 -7.40
C ALA A 145 0.51 -0.22 -6.13
N GLY A 146 -0.73 0.11 -5.79
CA GLY A 146 -1.46 -0.49 -4.67
C GLY A 146 -1.70 -1.99 -4.89
N PHE A 147 -2.36 -2.37 -5.98
CA PHE A 147 -2.71 -3.77 -6.24
C PHE A 147 -1.47 -4.65 -6.46
N ILE A 148 -0.49 -4.20 -7.24
CA ILE A 148 0.74 -4.98 -7.43
C ILE A 148 1.51 -5.15 -6.11
N GLY A 149 1.55 -4.11 -5.27
CA GLY A 149 2.17 -4.13 -3.96
C GLY A 149 1.48 -5.10 -2.99
N VAL A 150 0.15 -5.01 -2.88
CA VAL A 150 -0.67 -5.89 -2.05
C VAL A 150 -0.51 -7.35 -2.50
N GLY A 151 -0.58 -7.61 -3.80
CA GLY A 151 -0.42 -8.98 -4.30
C GLY A 151 0.98 -9.55 -4.12
N ALA A 152 2.02 -8.73 -4.27
CA ALA A 152 3.39 -9.14 -3.96
C ALA A 152 3.55 -9.47 -2.47
N PHE A 153 2.88 -8.72 -1.59
CA PHE A 153 2.88 -8.99 -0.15
C PHE A 153 2.17 -10.32 0.18
N ILE A 154 1.01 -10.58 -0.44
CA ILE A 154 0.28 -11.86 -0.31
C ILE A 154 1.16 -13.01 -0.77
N LEU A 155 1.69 -12.94 -1.98
CA LEU A 155 2.55 -13.98 -2.55
C LEU A 155 3.79 -14.21 -1.69
N GLY A 156 4.36 -13.15 -1.10
CA GLY A 156 5.50 -13.24 -0.20
C GLY A 156 5.19 -13.93 1.13
N PHE A 157 3.93 -13.93 1.56
CA PHE A 157 3.51 -14.70 2.73
C PHE A 157 3.35 -16.19 2.41
N PHE A 158 2.84 -16.53 1.22
CA PHE A 158 2.58 -17.91 0.82
C PHE A 158 3.80 -18.64 0.24
N GLN A 159 4.79 -17.93 -0.32
CA GLN A 159 6.04 -18.55 -0.74
C GLN A 159 6.84 -18.94 0.51
N ARG A 160 7.02 -20.24 0.74
CA ARG A 160 7.99 -20.74 1.72
C ARG A 160 9.38 -20.24 1.34
N ASP A 161 10.11 -19.69 2.31
CA ASP A 161 11.53 -19.43 2.11
C ASP A 161 12.18 -20.79 1.81
N ALA A 162 12.74 -20.94 0.61
CA ALA A 162 13.63 -22.06 0.36
C ALA A 162 14.79 -21.88 1.33
N VAL A 163 14.80 -22.68 2.38
CA VAL A 163 15.94 -22.77 3.30
C VAL A 163 17.13 -23.21 2.43
N PRO A 164 18.24 -22.45 2.42
CA PRO A 164 19.44 -22.85 1.70
C PRO A 164 19.99 -24.18 2.25
#